data_AF-R5MC45-F1
#
_entry.id   AF-R5MC45-F1
#
_cell.length_a   1.000
_cell.length_b   1.000
_cell.length_c   1.000
_cell.angle_alpha   90.00
_cell.angle_beta   90.00
_cell.angle_gamma   90.00
#
_symmetry.space_group_name_H-M   'P 1'
#
loop_
_entity.id
_entity.type
_entity.pdbx_description
1 polymer ?
#
loop_
_entity_poly.entity_id
_entity_poly.type
_entity_poly.pdbx_seq_one_letter_code
_entity_poly.pdbx_strand_id
1 'polypeptide(L)'
;MRVVLSYIMKFIQSISFFLLSLSLILIFTVFNEDYVLDLLNNHNYYQELYDNTLEEVSYYLEQSGLNEEVLNNVISVKSLKNEIITTIDNLYTNQKITVNTEEFQNNLTTNINNYIKDNNIRVDNKDTVNILTKKLVNIYEEEISYNNTFEKVRPMFNKAYKLTKIVLYLSIIVSIITYLINRYIFKDRNIIASLFTNFVILVGLVLYIKYTIDINNIFFYNTSISNILMEFINSVLKCMLVTGIVSFLLGLFIVFTTTGTFKALRKNKKLFHSILVIIWMLVIFNFSSQNGPKSTKTSDVVTSMVVNVTTSVTNKDIPREEVKKKVEDSTFLVRKTAHFTEYLILGILVLQLLSDYTKINKRMLIVSLIICYLYAVSDEVHQIFIPGRTAKVLDTFIDGAGSLVGITIYSIYQSKCRKMSFFDEQ
;
A
#
# COMPACT_ATOMS: atom_id res chain seq x y z
N MET A 1 -34.57 27.84 -11.11
CA MET A 1 -34.67 26.41 -10.72
C MET A 1 -33.47 25.57 -11.19
N ARG A 2 -33.12 25.54 -12.49
CA ARG A 2 -32.02 24.70 -13.03
C ARG A 2 -30.64 24.95 -12.40
N VAL A 3 -30.28 26.22 -12.14
CA VAL A 3 -29.01 26.58 -11.50
C VAL A 3 -28.93 26.07 -10.06
N VAL A 4 -30.00 26.27 -9.28
CA VAL A 4 -30.10 25.77 -7.90
C VAL A 4 -29.98 24.25 -7.85
N LEU A 5 -30.66 23.55 -8.76
CA LEU A 5 -30.61 22.08 -8.83
C LEU A 5 -29.20 21.57 -9.20
N SER A 6 -28.48 22.28 -10.07
CA SER A 6 -27.07 21.98 -10.38
C SER A 6 -26.16 22.12 -9.15
N TYR A 7 -26.35 23.16 -8.32
CA TYR A 7 -25.60 23.30 -7.07
C TYR A 7 -25.92 22.20 -6.06
N ILE A 8 -27.19 21.81 -5.93
CA ILE A 8 -27.60 20.69 -5.07
C ILE A 8 -26.90 19.40 -5.53
N MET A 9 -26.84 19.13 -6.83
CA MET A 9 -26.15 17.94 -7.35
C MET A 9 -24.65 17.96 -7.06
N LYS A 10 -23.99 19.13 -7.16
CA LYS A 10 -22.57 19.28 -6.80
C LYS A 10 -22.33 19.10 -5.30
N PHE A 11 -23.25 19.56 -4.47
CA PHE A 11 -23.20 19.35 -3.02
C PHE A 11 -23.32 17.87 -2.67
N ILE A 12 -24.32 17.17 -3.23
CA ILE A 12 -24.48 15.71 -3.03
C ILE A 12 -23.23 14.96 -3.52
N GLN A 13 -22.67 15.35 -4.66
CA GLN A 13 -21.45 14.75 -5.19
C GLN A 13 -20.22 15.01 -4.30
N SER A 14 -20.16 16.17 -3.66
CA SER A 14 -19.07 16.50 -2.71
C SER A 14 -19.17 15.61 -1.47
N ILE A 15 -20.38 15.42 -0.93
CA ILE A 15 -20.64 14.51 0.20
C ILE A 15 -20.28 13.08 -0.19
N SER A 16 -20.67 12.63 -1.39
CA SER A 16 -20.37 11.27 -1.82
C SER A 16 -18.87 11.04 -1.98
N PHE A 17 -18.09 12.00 -2.48
CA PHE A 17 -16.63 11.90 -2.52
C PHE A 17 -15.99 11.87 -1.14
N PHE A 18 -16.51 12.66 -0.19
CA PHE A 18 -16.04 12.63 1.19
C PHE A 18 -16.29 11.28 1.85
N LEU A 19 -17.53 10.76 1.74
CA LEU A 19 -17.90 9.45 2.28
C LEU A 19 -17.10 8.31 1.61
N LEU A 20 -16.90 8.39 0.30
CA LEU A 20 -16.06 7.44 -0.44
C LEU A 20 -14.63 7.43 0.13
N SER A 21 -14.03 8.61 0.29
CA SER A 21 -12.67 8.76 0.79
C SER A 21 -12.55 8.22 2.22
N LEU A 22 -13.50 8.57 3.10
CA LEU A 22 -13.53 8.11 4.48
C LEU A 22 -13.68 6.60 4.58
N SER A 23 -14.60 6.01 3.80
CA SER A 23 -14.79 4.55 3.75
C SER A 23 -13.52 3.83 3.28
N LEU A 24 -12.83 4.35 2.25
CA LEU A 24 -11.57 3.78 1.78
C LEU A 24 -10.48 3.85 2.86
N ILE A 25 -10.35 4.98 3.54
CA ILE A 25 -9.37 5.15 4.63
C ILE A 25 -9.62 4.13 5.74
N LEU A 26 -10.87 3.97 6.18
CA LEU A 26 -11.24 2.97 7.19
C LEU A 26 -10.93 1.54 6.71
N ILE A 27 -11.22 1.22 5.45
CA ILE A 27 -10.93 -0.10 4.88
C ILE A 27 -9.43 -0.39 4.81
N PHE A 28 -8.60 0.59 4.48
CA PHE A 28 -7.15 0.41 4.37
C PHE A 28 -6.40 0.48 5.71
N THR A 29 -7.05 0.96 6.78
CA THR A 29 -6.45 1.13 8.11
C THR A 29 -7.16 0.26 9.14
N VAL A 30 -8.26 0.74 9.72
CA VAL A 30 -8.99 0.12 10.84
C VAL A 30 -9.52 -1.28 10.51
N PHE A 31 -9.94 -1.50 9.27
CA PHE A 31 -10.49 -2.77 8.81
C PHE A 31 -9.53 -3.54 7.90
N ASN A 32 -8.23 -3.28 8.04
CA ASN A 32 -7.17 -4.04 7.39
C ASN A 32 -6.34 -4.78 8.44
N GLU A 33 -6.46 -6.10 8.45
CA GLU A 33 -5.77 -6.97 9.41
C GLU A 33 -4.25 -6.87 9.26
N ASP A 34 -3.73 -6.96 8.04
CA ASP A 34 -2.28 -6.86 7.76
C ASP A 34 -1.69 -5.55 8.28
N TYR A 35 -2.44 -4.45 8.09
CA TYR A 35 -2.04 -3.14 8.58
C TYR A 35 -1.93 -3.11 10.12
N VAL A 36 -2.90 -3.70 10.83
CA VAL A 36 -2.86 -3.78 12.29
C VAL A 36 -1.73 -4.69 12.76
N LEU A 37 -1.52 -5.83 12.12
CA LEU A 37 -0.42 -6.74 12.46
C LEU A 37 0.96 -6.09 12.25
N ASP A 38 1.14 -5.35 11.15
CA ASP A 38 2.36 -4.57 10.90
C ASP A 38 2.58 -3.49 11.97
N LEU A 39 1.52 -2.83 12.41
CA LEU A 39 1.58 -1.85 13.50
C LEU A 39 2.08 -2.48 14.80
N LEU A 40 1.56 -3.66 15.18
CA LEU A 40 2.02 -4.37 16.38
C LEU A 40 3.48 -4.83 16.26
N ASN A 41 3.90 -5.30 15.09
CA ASN A 41 5.27 -5.75 14.85
C ASN A 41 6.30 -4.61 14.96
N ASN A 42 5.95 -3.41 14.50
CA ASN A 42 6.89 -2.27 14.45
C ASN A 42 7.09 -1.57 15.80
N HIS A 43 6.25 -1.86 16.80
CA HIS A 43 6.26 -1.16 18.10
C HIS A 43 6.60 -2.06 19.29
N ASN A 44 7.33 -3.16 19.08
CA ASN A 44 7.75 -4.11 20.13
C ASN A 44 6.61 -4.62 21.03
N TYR A 45 5.36 -4.54 20.56
CA TYR A 45 4.17 -4.81 21.37
C TYR A 45 4.18 -6.21 21.97
N TYR A 46 4.57 -7.21 21.18
CA TYR A 46 4.61 -8.60 21.63
C TYR A 46 5.61 -8.82 22.76
N GLN A 47 6.75 -8.11 22.74
CA GLN A 47 7.75 -8.22 23.79
C GLN A 47 7.28 -7.52 25.06
N GLU A 48 6.78 -6.30 24.94
CA GLU A 48 6.34 -5.52 26.10
C GLU A 48 5.09 -6.14 26.77
N LEU A 49 4.16 -6.69 25.98
CA LEU A 49 3.04 -7.45 26.56
C LEU A 49 3.55 -8.70 27.28
N TYR A 50 4.51 -9.43 26.71
CA TYR A 50 5.11 -10.60 27.37
C TYR A 50 5.77 -10.21 28.70
N ASP A 51 6.56 -9.15 28.72
CA ASP A 51 7.26 -8.67 29.92
C ASP A 51 6.24 -8.26 31.00
N ASN A 52 5.20 -7.49 30.64
CA ASN A 52 4.15 -7.06 31.57
C ASN A 52 3.34 -8.25 32.12
N THR A 53 2.97 -9.21 31.27
CA THR A 53 2.23 -10.40 31.71
C THR A 53 3.08 -11.26 32.65
N LEU A 54 4.38 -11.41 32.36
CA LEU A 54 5.29 -12.13 33.27
C LEU A 54 5.46 -11.42 34.60
N GLU A 55 5.61 -10.09 34.60
CA GLU A 55 5.72 -9.29 35.83
C GLU A 55 4.47 -9.46 36.71
N GLU A 56 3.28 -9.41 36.11
CA GLU A 56 2.02 -9.58 36.85
C GLU A 56 1.86 -11.01 37.38
N VAL A 57 2.15 -12.03 36.56
CA VAL A 57 2.12 -13.44 37.00
C VAL A 57 3.15 -13.69 38.12
N SER A 58 4.35 -13.13 38.00
CA SER A 58 5.41 -13.21 39.01
C SER A 58 4.96 -12.63 40.34
N TYR A 59 4.35 -11.44 40.33
CA TYR A 59 3.85 -10.80 41.55
C TYR A 59 2.89 -11.70 42.34
N TYR A 60 1.95 -12.38 41.67
CA TYR A 60 1.03 -13.32 42.34
C TYR A 60 1.70 -14.63 42.75
N LEU A 61 2.72 -15.06 42.02
CA LEU A 61 3.52 -16.25 42.32
C LEU A 61 4.35 -16.04 43.60
N GLU A 62 5.04 -14.90 43.72
CA GLU A 62 5.82 -14.54 44.91
C GLU A 62 4.94 -14.40 46.16
N GLN A 63 3.76 -13.79 46.01
CA GLN A 63 2.76 -13.74 47.09
C GLN A 63 2.32 -15.11 47.60
N SER A 64 2.43 -16.13 46.74
CA SER A 64 2.14 -17.53 47.08
C SER A 64 3.32 -18.25 47.71
N GLY A 65 4.49 -17.58 47.84
CA GLY A 65 5.72 -18.14 48.40
C GLY A 65 6.52 -19.01 47.43
N LEU A 66 6.21 -18.94 46.12
CA LEU A 66 6.95 -19.66 45.07
C LEU A 66 7.93 -18.70 44.37
N ASN A 67 9.07 -19.23 43.92
CA ASN A 67 10.10 -18.45 43.23
C ASN A 67 9.79 -18.34 41.72
N GLU A 68 10.28 -17.29 41.07
CA GLU A 68 10.12 -17.01 39.63
C GLU A 68 10.63 -18.13 38.72
N GLU A 69 11.53 -18.99 39.19
CA GLU A 69 12.03 -20.15 38.43
C GLU A 69 10.92 -21.06 37.92
N VAL A 70 9.76 -21.07 38.59
CA VAL A 70 8.56 -21.79 38.17
C VAL A 70 8.02 -21.29 36.81
N LEU A 71 8.28 -20.04 36.43
CA LEU A 71 7.86 -19.43 35.16
C LEU A 71 8.81 -19.73 33.99
N ASN A 72 9.97 -20.35 34.26
CA ASN A 72 10.93 -20.69 33.22
C ASN A 72 10.32 -21.63 32.17
N ASN A 73 10.43 -21.23 30.90
CA ASN A 73 9.90 -21.96 29.74
C ASN A 73 8.38 -22.22 29.78
N VAL A 74 7.62 -21.49 30.59
CA VAL A 74 6.17 -21.66 30.67
C VAL A 74 5.47 -20.95 29.50
N ILE A 75 5.94 -19.76 29.10
CA ILE A 75 5.47 -19.00 27.93
C ILE A 75 6.68 -18.51 27.13
N SER A 76 6.55 -18.51 25.80
CA SER A 76 7.50 -17.84 24.90
C SER A 76 6.85 -16.62 24.24
N VAL A 77 7.66 -15.62 23.88
CA VAL A 77 7.21 -14.47 23.07
C VAL A 77 6.57 -14.93 21.76
N LYS A 78 7.06 -16.04 21.18
CA LYS A 78 6.53 -16.62 19.93
C LYS A 78 5.12 -17.20 20.11
N SER A 79 4.88 -17.94 21.19
CA SER A 79 3.55 -18.52 21.46
C SER A 79 2.54 -17.42 21.76
N LEU A 80 2.91 -16.42 22.56
CA LEU A 80 2.09 -15.24 22.84
C LEU A 80 1.77 -14.45 21.57
N LYS A 81 2.77 -14.24 20.69
CA LYS A 81 2.55 -13.58 19.40
C LYS A 81 1.54 -14.34 18.53
N ASN A 82 1.63 -15.67 18.46
CA ASN A 82 0.69 -16.48 17.69
C ASN A 82 -0.75 -16.35 18.24
N GLU A 83 -0.92 -16.37 19.56
CA GLU A 83 -2.24 -16.20 20.19
C GLU A 83 -2.87 -14.83 19.90
N ILE A 84 -2.07 -13.76 19.94
CA ILE A 84 -2.56 -12.42 19.57
C ILE A 84 -2.95 -12.37 18.10
N ILE A 85 -2.15 -12.96 17.21
CA ILE A 85 -2.48 -13.03 15.78
C ILE A 85 -3.81 -13.78 15.59
N THR A 86 -4.00 -14.93 16.24
CA THR A 86 -5.26 -15.68 16.18
C THR A 86 -6.44 -14.90 16.77
N THR A 87 -6.23 -14.17 17.87
CA THR A 87 -7.23 -13.30 18.48
C THR A 87 -7.68 -12.19 17.52
N ILE A 88 -6.72 -11.58 16.81
CA ILE A 88 -6.97 -10.56 15.80
C ILE A 88 -7.68 -11.18 14.58
N ASP A 89 -7.20 -12.30 14.03
CA ASP A 89 -7.87 -13.00 12.93
C ASP A 89 -9.33 -13.32 13.26
N ASN A 90 -9.59 -13.83 14.47
CA ASN A 90 -10.95 -14.10 14.95
C ASN A 90 -11.82 -12.84 15.05
N LEU A 91 -11.25 -11.70 15.45
CA LEU A 91 -11.94 -10.41 15.46
C LEU A 91 -12.39 -10.00 14.05
N TYR A 92 -11.48 -10.12 13.07
CA TYR A 92 -11.69 -9.74 11.67
C TYR A 92 -12.60 -10.71 10.90
N THR A 93 -12.52 -12.00 11.20
CA THR A 93 -13.36 -13.06 10.61
C THR A 93 -14.70 -13.26 11.33
N ASN A 94 -14.94 -12.51 12.42
CA ASN A 94 -16.12 -12.60 13.26
C ASN A 94 -16.31 -13.98 13.94
N GLN A 95 -15.21 -14.66 14.24
CA GLN A 95 -15.21 -15.93 14.96
C GLN A 95 -15.15 -15.71 16.48
N LYS A 96 -15.46 -16.76 17.24
CA LYS A 96 -15.38 -16.72 18.71
C LYS A 96 -13.94 -16.44 19.13
N ILE A 97 -13.71 -15.41 19.95
CA ILE A 97 -12.39 -15.13 20.50
C ILE A 97 -12.27 -15.92 21.79
N THR A 98 -11.36 -16.89 21.79
CA THR A 98 -10.99 -17.71 22.95
C THR A 98 -9.49 -17.85 22.94
N VAL A 99 -8.84 -17.60 24.07
CA VAL A 99 -7.39 -17.77 24.21
C VAL A 99 -7.12 -19.24 24.56
N ASN A 100 -6.26 -19.91 23.82
CA ASN A 100 -5.84 -21.26 24.20
C ASN A 100 -4.80 -21.18 25.32
N THR A 101 -5.19 -21.65 26.50
CA THR A 101 -4.33 -21.64 27.70
C THR A 101 -3.88 -23.04 28.12
N GLU A 102 -4.18 -24.09 27.35
CA GLU A 102 -3.89 -25.48 27.75
C GLU A 102 -2.39 -25.72 27.93
N GLU A 103 -1.57 -25.27 26.99
CA GLU A 103 -0.11 -25.40 27.06
C GLU A 103 0.45 -24.63 28.26
N PHE A 104 -0.03 -23.39 28.46
CA PHE A 104 0.35 -22.55 29.60
C PHE A 104 0.02 -23.23 30.93
N GLN A 105 -1.22 -23.69 31.07
CA GLN A 105 -1.72 -24.36 32.26
C GLN A 105 -0.95 -25.64 32.57
N ASN A 106 -0.65 -26.47 31.56
CA ASN A 106 0.05 -27.74 31.74
C ASN A 106 1.52 -27.53 32.15
N ASN A 107 2.23 -26.62 31.48
CA ASN A 107 3.63 -26.30 31.80
C ASN A 107 3.73 -25.68 33.20
N LEU A 108 2.87 -24.72 33.52
CA LEU A 108 2.85 -24.07 34.83
C LEU A 108 2.56 -25.06 35.96
N THR A 109 1.55 -25.92 35.79
CA THR A 109 1.21 -26.97 36.78
C THR A 109 2.37 -27.93 37.00
N THR A 110 3.07 -28.32 35.92
CA THR A 110 4.23 -29.22 36.00
C THR A 110 5.38 -28.57 36.76
N ASN A 111 5.70 -27.30 36.45
CA ASN A 111 6.77 -26.57 37.12
C ASN A 111 6.47 -26.33 38.60
N ILE A 112 5.24 -25.95 38.97
CA ILE A 112 4.83 -25.79 40.37
C ILE A 112 4.99 -27.11 41.13
N ASN A 113 4.54 -28.23 40.57
CA ASN A 113 4.65 -29.54 41.21
C ASN A 113 6.11 -29.99 41.40
N ASN A 114 6.98 -29.75 40.41
CA ASN A 114 8.41 -30.04 40.52
C ASN A 114 9.06 -29.18 41.60
N TYR A 115 8.78 -27.87 41.62
CA TYR A 115 9.31 -26.96 42.64
C TYR A 115 8.89 -27.35 44.06
N ILE A 116 7.62 -27.72 44.26
CA ILE A 116 7.11 -28.21 45.55
C ILE A 116 7.86 -29.46 46.01
N LYS A 117 8.11 -30.39 45.07
CA LYS A 117 8.82 -31.64 45.35
C LYS A 117 10.29 -31.39 45.69
N ASP A 118 10.97 -30.55 44.92
CA ASP A 118 12.40 -30.30 45.08
C ASP A 118 12.72 -29.52 46.38
N ASN A 119 11.78 -28.67 46.83
CA ASN A 119 11.92 -27.86 48.04
C ASN A 119 11.21 -28.44 49.27
N ASN A 120 10.67 -29.66 49.20
CA ASN A 120 9.93 -30.33 50.29
C ASN A 120 8.80 -29.48 50.89
N ILE A 121 8.05 -28.76 50.06
CA ILE A 121 6.96 -27.88 50.49
C ILE A 121 5.73 -28.70 50.87
N ARG A 122 5.16 -28.46 52.05
CA ARG A 122 3.93 -29.12 52.50
C ARG A 122 2.72 -28.44 51.87
N VAL A 123 1.92 -29.21 51.13
CA VAL A 123 0.66 -28.76 50.53
C VAL A 123 -0.50 -29.41 51.29
N ASP A 124 -1.27 -28.62 52.04
CA ASP A 124 -2.33 -29.16 52.91
C ASP A 124 -3.60 -29.60 52.14
N ASN A 125 -3.87 -29.02 50.97
CA ASN A 125 -5.01 -29.39 50.12
C ASN A 125 -4.54 -29.72 48.69
N LYS A 126 -4.97 -30.88 48.17
CA LYS A 126 -4.64 -31.36 46.81
C LYS A 126 -5.09 -30.39 45.71
N ASP A 127 -6.11 -29.56 45.98
CA ASP A 127 -6.63 -28.61 45.00
C ASP A 127 -5.90 -27.25 45.00
N THR A 128 -5.03 -26.96 45.98
CA THR A 128 -4.36 -25.66 46.11
C THR A 128 -3.55 -25.30 44.87
N VAL A 129 -2.79 -26.25 44.32
CA VAL A 129 -2.01 -26.06 43.10
C VAL A 129 -2.93 -25.71 41.92
N ASN A 130 -4.03 -26.45 41.76
CA ASN A 130 -5.00 -26.19 40.69
C ASN A 130 -5.65 -24.80 40.81
N ILE A 131 -5.96 -24.35 42.02
CA ILE A 131 -6.54 -23.02 42.27
C ILE A 131 -5.53 -21.93 41.89
N LEU A 132 -4.27 -22.07 42.34
CA LEU A 132 -3.20 -21.13 42.01
C LEU A 132 -2.94 -21.09 40.50
N THR A 133 -2.77 -22.25 39.87
CA THR A 133 -2.58 -22.34 38.41
C THR A 133 -3.73 -21.65 37.68
N LYS A 134 -4.99 -21.93 38.03
CA LYS A 134 -6.14 -21.28 37.38
C LYS A 134 -6.12 -19.76 37.54
N LYS A 135 -5.73 -19.24 38.70
CA LYS A 135 -5.62 -17.80 38.92
C LYS A 135 -4.56 -17.17 38.01
N LEU A 136 -3.37 -17.78 37.92
CA LEU A 136 -2.29 -17.31 37.06
C LEU A 136 -2.64 -17.44 35.56
N VAL A 137 -3.33 -18.51 35.17
CA VAL A 137 -3.88 -18.72 33.82
C VAL A 137 -4.90 -17.65 33.45
N ASN A 138 -5.78 -17.27 34.39
CA ASN A 138 -6.75 -16.21 34.14
C ASN A 138 -6.08 -14.85 33.91
N ILE A 139 -5.01 -14.52 34.64
CA ILE A 139 -4.26 -13.27 34.42
C ILE A 139 -3.69 -13.25 33.00
N TYR A 140 -3.05 -14.34 32.57
CA TYR A 140 -2.56 -14.47 31.19
C TYR A 140 -3.66 -14.34 30.14
N GLU A 141 -4.83 -14.97 30.37
CA GLU A 141 -5.98 -14.86 29.48
C GLU A 141 -6.55 -13.43 29.43
N GLU A 142 -6.61 -12.75 30.58
CA GLU A 142 -7.08 -11.37 30.69
C GLU A 142 -6.15 -10.40 29.98
N GLU A 143 -4.83 -10.56 30.09
CA GLU A 143 -3.86 -9.71 29.40
C GLU A 143 -3.93 -9.88 27.86
N ILE A 144 -4.02 -11.11 27.35
CA ILE A 144 -4.11 -11.36 25.90
C ILE A 144 -5.45 -10.91 25.31
N SER A 145 -6.56 -11.22 26.00
CA SER A 145 -7.90 -10.86 25.53
C SER A 145 -8.30 -9.42 25.88
N TYR A 146 -7.42 -8.68 26.55
CA TYR A 146 -7.67 -7.37 27.15
C TYR A 146 -8.97 -7.36 27.96
N ASN A 147 -9.05 -8.22 28.97
CA ASN A 147 -10.23 -8.44 29.82
C ASN A 147 -11.51 -8.69 29.00
N ASN A 148 -11.39 -9.61 28.03
CA ASN A 148 -12.45 -10.02 27.14
C ASN A 148 -13.04 -8.85 26.30
N THR A 149 -12.30 -7.75 26.14
CA THR A 149 -12.77 -6.56 25.42
C THR A 149 -12.88 -6.84 23.93
N PHE A 150 -11.96 -7.60 23.34
CA PHE A 150 -12.03 -7.94 21.93
C PHE A 150 -13.31 -8.73 21.59
N GLU A 151 -13.71 -9.69 22.43
CA GLU A 151 -14.97 -10.44 22.27
C GLU A 151 -16.20 -9.52 22.37
N LYS A 152 -16.20 -8.61 23.37
CA LYS A 152 -17.29 -7.64 23.58
C LYS A 152 -17.43 -6.68 22.38
N VAL A 153 -16.32 -6.25 21.78
CA VAL A 153 -16.28 -5.29 20.67
C VAL A 153 -16.48 -5.97 19.31
N ARG A 154 -16.15 -7.26 19.16
CA ARG A 154 -16.28 -8.02 17.90
C ARG A 154 -17.60 -7.82 17.15
N PRO A 155 -18.80 -7.92 17.77
CA PRO A 155 -20.05 -7.72 17.03
C PRO A 155 -20.20 -6.28 16.51
N MET A 156 -19.70 -5.28 17.25
CA MET A 156 -19.72 -3.88 16.82
C MET A 156 -18.72 -3.64 15.70
N PHE A 157 -17.50 -4.18 15.82
CA PHE A 157 -16.46 -4.12 14.79
C PHE A 157 -16.97 -4.66 13.45
N ASN A 158 -17.58 -5.85 13.46
CA ASN A 158 -18.11 -6.47 12.25
C ASN A 158 -19.31 -5.74 11.64
N LYS A 159 -20.19 -5.17 12.48
CA LYS A 159 -21.27 -4.30 11.99
C LYS A 159 -20.71 -3.03 11.35
N ALA A 160 -19.71 -2.40 11.97
CA ALA A 160 -19.06 -1.21 11.44
C ALA A 160 -18.35 -1.49 10.11
N TYR A 161 -17.66 -2.63 9.99
CA TYR A 161 -17.03 -3.06 8.74
C TYR A 161 -18.05 -3.23 7.59
N LYS A 162 -19.15 -3.95 7.86
CA LYS A 162 -20.23 -4.15 6.88
C LYS A 162 -20.87 -2.81 6.48
N LEU A 163 -21.15 -1.93 7.44
CA LEU A 163 -21.69 -0.60 7.18
C LEU A 163 -20.74 0.23 6.32
N THR A 164 -19.43 0.18 6.61
CA THR A 164 -18.40 0.91 5.85
C THR A 164 -18.39 0.48 4.38
N LYS A 165 -18.51 -0.82 4.09
CA LYS A 165 -18.65 -1.34 2.72
C LYS A 165 -19.93 -0.88 2.04
N ILE A 166 -21.07 -0.87 2.74
CA ILE A 166 -22.34 -0.38 2.20
C ILE A 166 -22.24 1.10 1.82
N VAL A 167 -21.70 1.93 2.72
CA VAL A 167 -21.47 3.36 2.47
C VAL A 167 -20.51 3.57 1.30
N LEU A 168 -19.46 2.74 1.19
CA LEU A 168 -18.54 2.77 0.05
C LEU A 168 -19.29 2.55 -1.27
N TYR A 169 -20.03 1.44 -1.42
CA TYR A 169 -20.74 1.15 -2.67
C TYR A 169 -21.80 2.20 -3.00
N LEU A 170 -22.56 2.65 -1.99
CA LEU A 170 -23.55 3.70 -2.17
C LEU A 170 -22.90 5.01 -2.64
N SER A 171 -21.77 5.40 -2.04
CA SER A 171 -21.04 6.61 -2.41
C SER A 171 -20.51 6.56 -3.85
N ILE A 172 -20.08 5.39 -4.34
CA ILE A 172 -19.68 5.17 -5.74
C ILE A 172 -20.90 5.38 -6.66
N ILE A 173 -22.02 4.71 -6.36
CA ILE A 173 -23.24 4.79 -7.17
C ILE A 173 -23.76 6.24 -7.23
N VAL A 174 -23.87 6.91 -6.08
CA VAL A 174 -24.30 8.31 -6.01
C VAL A 174 -23.35 9.23 -6.77
N SER A 175 -22.03 9.00 -6.68
CA SER A 175 -21.04 9.78 -7.43
C SER A 175 -21.19 9.63 -8.94
N ILE A 176 -21.49 8.42 -9.42
CA ILE A 176 -21.72 8.14 -10.85
C ILE A 176 -23.02 8.80 -11.31
N ILE A 177 -24.12 8.60 -10.57
CA ILE A 177 -25.44 9.17 -10.91
C ILE A 177 -25.37 10.70 -10.95
N THR A 178 -24.79 11.33 -9.92
CA THR A 178 -24.65 12.78 -9.85
C THR A 178 -23.79 13.34 -10.98
N TYR A 179 -22.73 12.63 -11.37
CA TYR A 179 -21.92 12.97 -12.55
C TYR A 179 -22.72 12.89 -13.85
N LEU A 180 -23.48 11.81 -14.07
CA LEU A 180 -24.29 11.64 -15.28
C LEU A 180 -25.37 12.72 -15.39
N ILE A 181 -26.04 13.03 -14.29
CA ILE A 181 -27.03 14.12 -14.23
C ILE A 181 -26.37 15.47 -14.57
N ASN A 182 -25.24 15.80 -13.95
CA ASN A 182 -24.50 17.02 -14.26
C ASN A 182 -24.10 17.11 -15.74
N ARG A 183 -23.61 16.00 -16.30
CA ARG A 183 -23.17 15.90 -17.69
C ARG A 183 -24.30 16.07 -18.69
N TYR A 184 -25.40 15.32 -18.54
CA TYR A 184 -26.44 15.22 -19.56
C TYR A 184 -27.59 16.22 -19.36
N ILE A 185 -27.97 16.50 -18.10
CA ILE A 185 -29.08 17.41 -17.80
C ILE A 185 -28.59 18.84 -17.69
N PHE A 186 -27.51 19.08 -16.92
CA PHE A 186 -27.01 20.44 -16.68
C PHE A 186 -25.98 20.92 -17.71
N LYS A 187 -25.48 20.02 -18.57
CA LYS A 187 -24.41 20.29 -19.54
C LYS A 187 -23.11 20.82 -18.90
N ASP A 188 -22.95 20.57 -17.60
CA ASP A 188 -21.73 20.85 -16.86
C ASP A 188 -20.91 19.57 -16.78
N ARG A 189 -19.66 19.63 -17.25
CA ARG A 189 -18.79 18.46 -17.41
C ARG A 189 -17.83 18.28 -16.26
N ASN A 190 -17.79 19.24 -15.33
CA ASN A 190 -16.65 19.39 -14.44
C ASN A 190 -17.00 19.00 -13.01
N ILE A 191 -16.43 17.90 -12.55
CA ILE A 191 -16.46 17.45 -11.15
C ILE A 191 -15.48 18.22 -10.24
N ILE A 192 -14.88 19.30 -10.77
CA ILE A 192 -13.80 20.07 -10.15
C ILE A 192 -14.19 20.59 -8.77
N ALA A 193 -15.39 21.18 -8.65
CA ALA A 193 -15.87 21.72 -7.38
C ALA A 193 -15.94 20.63 -6.30
N SER A 194 -16.46 19.45 -6.64
CA SER A 194 -16.57 18.33 -5.70
C SER A 194 -15.21 17.80 -5.26
N LEU A 195 -14.22 17.77 -6.15
CA LEU A 195 -12.85 17.37 -5.84
C LEU A 195 -12.15 18.36 -4.91
N PHE A 196 -12.30 19.67 -5.15
CA PHE A 196 -11.73 20.69 -4.27
C PHE A 196 -12.45 20.74 -2.91
N THR A 197 -13.76 20.57 -2.87
CA THR A 197 -14.49 20.44 -1.61
C THR A 197 -14.00 19.23 -0.81
N ASN A 198 -13.79 18.08 -1.45
CA ASN A 198 -13.24 16.89 -0.78
C ASN A 198 -11.85 17.17 -0.17
N PHE A 199 -10.97 17.84 -0.92
CA PHE A 199 -9.67 18.30 -0.42
C PHE A 199 -9.80 19.20 0.81
N VAL A 200 -10.63 20.25 0.72
CA VAL A 200 -10.80 21.22 1.82
C VAL A 200 -11.35 20.53 3.07
N ILE A 201 -12.34 19.65 2.94
CA ILE A 201 -12.91 18.94 4.09
C ILE A 201 -11.88 18.00 4.72
N LEU A 202 -11.20 17.17 3.93
CA LEU A 202 -10.23 16.20 4.48
C LEU A 202 -9.03 16.89 5.13
N VAL A 203 -8.43 17.87 4.47
CA VAL A 203 -7.28 18.60 5.03
C VAL A 203 -7.72 19.49 6.19
N GLY A 204 -8.88 20.13 6.10
CA GLY A 204 -9.44 20.92 7.19
C GLY A 204 -9.67 20.10 8.45
N LEU A 205 -10.22 18.88 8.33
CA LEU A 205 -10.38 17.95 9.45
C LEU A 205 -9.03 17.55 10.05
N VAL A 206 -8.02 17.23 9.22
CA VAL A 206 -6.68 16.88 9.71
C VAL A 206 -6.06 18.03 10.50
N LEU A 207 -6.14 19.26 9.98
CA LEU A 207 -5.62 20.45 10.66
C LEU A 207 -6.38 20.72 11.97
N TYR A 208 -7.70 20.60 11.95
CA TYR A 208 -8.54 20.77 13.14
C TYR A 208 -8.21 19.75 14.24
N ILE A 209 -8.07 18.47 13.89
CA ILE A 209 -7.72 17.41 14.85
C ILE A 209 -6.34 17.66 15.46
N LYS A 210 -5.33 17.97 14.64
CA LYS A 210 -3.97 18.27 15.13
C LYS A 210 -3.89 19.53 16.00
N TYR A 211 -4.75 20.50 15.75
CA TYR A 211 -4.86 21.70 16.58
C TYR A 211 -5.57 21.42 17.92
N THR A 212 -6.56 20.53 17.91
CA THR A 212 -7.43 20.28 19.07
C THR A 212 -6.86 19.22 20.01
N ILE A 213 -6.17 18.21 19.47
CA ILE A 213 -5.70 17.03 20.20
C ILE A 213 -4.17 16.95 20.08
N ASP A 214 -3.48 16.94 21.22
CA ASP A 214 -2.05 16.67 21.28
C ASP A 214 -1.78 15.16 21.19
N ILE A 215 -1.79 14.66 19.95
CA ILE A 215 -1.66 13.23 19.65
C ILE A 215 -0.33 12.65 20.17
N ASN A 216 0.73 13.47 20.22
CA ASN A 216 2.05 13.01 20.62
C ASN A 216 2.19 12.78 22.14
N ASN A 217 1.23 13.25 22.93
CA ASN A 217 1.23 13.18 24.38
C ASN A 217 0.06 12.35 24.92
N ILE A 218 -0.46 11.41 24.13
CA ILE A 218 -1.47 10.44 24.59
C ILE A 218 -0.76 9.34 25.38
N PHE A 219 -0.85 9.40 26.71
CA PHE A 219 -0.26 8.42 27.62
C PHE A 219 -1.33 7.48 28.22
N PHE A 220 -1.12 6.18 28.05
CA PHE A 220 -1.80 5.11 28.77
C PHE A 220 -0.83 4.45 29.77
N TYR A 221 -1.37 3.64 30.68
CA TYR A 221 -0.56 2.87 31.65
C TYR A 221 0.48 1.98 30.97
N ASN A 222 0.14 1.42 29.80
CA ASN A 222 1.04 0.62 28.97
C ASN A 222 1.63 1.47 27.83
N THR A 223 2.95 1.52 27.74
CA THR A 223 3.67 2.38 26.80
C THR A 223 3.54 1.91 25.35
N SER A 224 3.54 0.62 25.07
CA SER A 224 3.31 0.11 23.72
C SER A 224 1.88 0.33 23.25
N ILE A 225 0.88 0.22 24.12
CA ILE A 225 -0.51 0.61 23.76
C ILE A 225 -0.56 2.10 23.40
N SER A 226 0.13 2.96 24.16
CA SER A 226 0.24 4.39 23.86
C SER A 226 0.86 4.63 22.49
N ASN A 227 1.99 3.97 22.19
CA ASN A 227 2.71 4.08 20.93
C ASN A 227 1.86 3.59 19.74
N ILE A 228 1.20 2.45 19.88
CA ILE A 228 0.30 1.89 18.86
C ILE A 228 -0.85 2.85 18.56
N LEU A 229 -1.52 3.37 19.60
CA LEU A 229 -2.64 4.30 19.42
C LEU A 229 -2.19 5.60 18.75
N MET A 230 -1.05 6.14 19.17
CA MET A 230 -0.46 7.33 18.56
C MET A 230 -0.16 7.09 17.07
N GLU A 231 0.54 6.01 16.74
CA GLU A 231 0.91 5.71 15.34
C GLU A 231 -0.33 5.40 14.49
N PHE A 232 -1.32 4.72 15.06
CA PHE A 232 -2.60 4.47 14.41
C PHE A 232 -3.31 5.77 14.02
N ILE A 233 -3.48 6.70 14.97
CA ILE A 233 -4.12 8.00 14.73
C ILE A 233 -3.34 8.78 13.68
N ASN A 234 -2.02 8.87 13.83
CA ASN A 234 -1.16 9.59 12.89
C ASN A 234 -1.24 9.01 11.47
N SER A 235 -1.31 7.69 11.34
CA SER A 235 -1.44 7.02 10.06
C SER A 235 -2.79 7.27 9.39
N VAL A 236 -3.90 7.26 10.15
CA VAL A 236 -5.22 7.64 9.63
C VAL A 236 -5.22 9.08 9.13
N LEU A 237 -4.66 10.01 9.91
CA LEU A 237 -4.55 11.42 9.51
C LEU A 237 -3.67 11.61 8.26
N LYS A 238 -2.59 10.84 8.14
CA LYS A 238 -1.72 10.84 6.95
C LYS A 238 -2.47 10.34 5.72
N CYS A 239 -3.25 9.27 5.83
CA CYS A 239 -4.11 8.78 4.74
C CYS A 239 -5.15 9.83 4.32
N MET A 240 -5.78 10.52 5.27
CA MET A 240 -6.70 11.64 4.98
C MET A 240 -6.01 12.78 4.24
N LEU A 241 -4.80 13.15 4.66
CA LEU A 241 -4.02 14.20 4.02
C LEU A 241 -3.65 13.83 2.57
N VAL A 242 -3.13 12.62 2.36
CA VAL A 242 -2.74 12.13 1.03
C VAL A 242 -3.94 12.05 0.09
N THR A 243 -5.06 11.47 0.53
CA THR A 243 -6.29 11.38 -0.28
C THR A 243 -6.87 12.76 -0.62
N GLY A 244 -6.79 13.72 0.30
CA GLY A 244 -7.11 15.12 0.05
C GLY A 244 -6.23 15.72 -1.06
N ILE A 245 -4.90 15.60 -0.93
CA ILE A 245 -3.94 16.12 -1.93
C ILE A 245 -4.18 15.49 -3.31
N VAL A 246 -4.41 14.18 -3.37
CA VAL A 246 -4.76 13.49 -4.63
C VAL A 246 -6.02 14.08 -5.25
N SER A 247 -7.05 14.35 -4.45
CA SER A 247 -8.28 14.99 -4.93
C SER A 247 -8.00 16.39 -5.51
N PHE A 248 -7.15 17.18 -4.84
CA PHE A 248 -6.73 18.49 -5.32
C PHE A 248 -5.97 18.42 -6.65
N LEU A 249 -5.00 17.51 -6.77
CA LEU A 249 -4.23 17.32 -8.00
C LEU A 249 -5.10 16.84 -9.16
N LEU A 250 -6.05 15.93 -8.92
CA LEU A 250 -7.04 15.53 -9.92
C LEU A 250 -7.93 16.71 -10.33
N GLY A 251 -8.33 17.56 -9.37
CA GLY A 251 -9.08 18.78 -9.64
C GLY A 251 -8.30 19.72 -10.56
N LEU A 252 -7.03 20.01 -10.24
CA LEU A 252 -6.13 20.82 -11.07
C LEU A 252 -5.92 20.23 -12.47
N PHE A 253 -5.76 18.91 -12.56
CA PHE A 253 -5.61 18.22 -13.84
C PHE A 253 -6.86 18.38 -14.73
N ILE A 254 -8.06 18.28 -14.15
CA ILE A 254 -9.30 18.51 -14.88
C ILE A 254 -9.44 19.99 -15.27
N VAL A 255 -9.08 20.93 -14.41
CA VAL A 255 -9.01 22.36 -14.76
C VAL A 255 -8.08 22.56 -15.97
N PHE A 256 -6.88 22.00 -15.90
CA PHE A 256 -5.90 22.11 -16.97
C PHE A 256 -6.44 21.57 -18.30
N THR A 257 -6.96 20.33 -18.31
CA THR A 257 -7.48 19.69 -19.54
C THR A 257 -8.71 20.38 -20.12
N THR A 258 -9.53 21.02 -19.29
CA THR A 258 -10.78 21.68 -19.72
C THR A 258 -10.58 23.14 -20.12
N THR A 259 -9.54 23.81 -19.61
CA THR A 259 -9.23 25.19 -19.98
C THR A 259 -8.69 25.30 -21.40
N GLY A 260 -8.85 26.48 -22.01
CA GLY A 260 -8.28 26.78 -23.33
C GLY A 260 -6.76 26.64 -23.39
N THR A 261 -6.08 26.61 -22.23
CA THR A 261 -4.63 26.43 -22.12
C THR A 261 -4.16 25.08 -22.66
N PHE A 262 -4.82 23.98 -22.32
CA PHE A 262 -4.48 22.66 -22.87
C PHE A 262 -4.74 22.57 -24.38
N LYS A 263 -5.82 23.21 -24.85
CA LYS A 263 -6.11 23.32 -26.28
C LYS A 263 -5.05 24.16 -27.01
N ALA A 264 -4.59 25.25 -26.40
CA ALA A 264 -3.50 26.08 -26.92
C ALA A 264 -2.16 25.34 -26.91
N LEU A 265 -1.88 24.56 -25.85
CA LEU A 265 -0.71 23.71 -25.75
C LEU A 265 -0.69 22.67 -26.87
N ARG A 266 -1.79 21.94 -27.07
CA ARG A 266 -1.93 20.96 -28.16
C ARG A 266 -1.83 21.60 -29.55
N LYS A 267 -2.21 22.87 -29.71
CA LYS A 267 -2.05 23.62 -30.96
C LYS A 267 -0.56 23.86 -31.27
N ASN A 268 0.26 24.09 -30.24
CA ASN A 268 1.71 24.21 -30.39
C ASN A 268 2.37 22.82 -30.32
N LYS A 269 2.35 22.09 -31.45
CA LYS A 269 2.88 20.72 -31.56
C LYS A 269 4.29 20.58 -30.97
N LYS A 270 5.18 21.53 -31.25
CA LYS A 270 6.56 21.54 -30.75
C LYS A 270 6.61 21.52 -29.23
N LEU A 271 5.92 22.46 -28.59
CA LEU A 271 5.87 22.54 -27.12
C LEU A 271 5.22 21.28 -26.52
N PHE A 272 4.16 20.77 -27.15
CA PHE A 272 3.47 19.57 -26.70
C PHE A 272 4.36 18.32 -26.75
N HIS A 273 5.03 18.05 -27.88
CA HIS A 273 5.92 16.89 -28.01
C HIS A 273 7.18 17.04 -27.14
N SER A 274 7.70 18.27 -26.96
CA SER A 274 8.79 18.53 -26.01
C SER A 274 8.41 18.14 -24.59
N ILE A 275 7.21 18.51 -24.14
CA ILE A 275 6.70 18.13 -22.81
C ILE A 275 6.57 16.61 -22.70
N LEU A 276 6.05 15.92 -23.73
CA LEU A 276 5.94 14.45 -23.72
C LEU A 276 7.31 13.76 -23.59
N VAL A 277 8.33 14.24 -24.32
CA VAL A 277 9.70 13.72 -24.21
C VAL A 277 10.24 13.92 -22.79
N ILE A 278 10.07 15.12 -22.22
CA ILE A 278 10.54 15.42 -20.86
C ILE A 278 9.83 14.54 -19.83
N ILE A 279 8.50 14.40 -19.92
CA ILE A 279 7.73 13.52 -19.02
C ILE A 279 8.23 12.09 -19.13
N TRP A 280 8.47 11.59 -20.33
CA TRP A 280 8.93 10.22 -20.52
C TRP A 280 10.35 10.00 -19.97
N MET A 281 11.25 10.96 -20.17
CA MET A 281 12.57 10.96 -19.52
C MET A 281 12.45 10.95 -17.99
N LEU A 282 11.54 11.74 -17.41
CA LEU A 282 11.30 11.70 -15.95
C LEU A 282 10.76 10.34 -15.48
N VAL A 283 9.95 9.66 -16.28
CA VAL A 283 9.48 8.30 -15.98
C VAL A 283 10.64 7.31 -15.94
N ILE A 284 11.50 7.31 -16.96
CA ILE A 284 12.71 6.46 -17.02
C ILE A 284 13.59 6.75 -15.80
N PHE A 285 13.90 8.04 -15.56
CA PHE A 285 14.72 8.45 -14.43
C PHE A 285 14.14 8.01 -13.07
N ASN A 286 12.81 8.02 -12.91
CA ASN A 286 12.17 7.57 -11.68
C ASN A 286 12.30 6.04 -11.49
N PHE A 287 12.19 5.24 -12.55
CA PHE A 287 12.45 3.80 -12.48
C PHE A 287 13.92 3.50 -12.20
N SER A 288 14.83 4.25 -12.81
CA SER A 288 16.26 4.11 -12.59
C SER A 288 16.68 4.55 -11.20
N SER A 289 16.04 5.57 -10.62
CA SER A 289 16.27 6.08 -9.25
C SER A 289 15.86 5.11 -8.12
N GLN A 290 15.21 3.98 -8.44
CA GLN A 290 14.86 2.97 -7.44
C GLN A 290 16.08 2.12 -7.04
N ASN A 291 16.30 1.95 -5.74
CA ASN A 291 17.35 1.07 -5.21
C ASN A 291 17.17 -0.39 -5.69
N GLY A 292 18.27 -1.16 -5.68
CA GLY A 292 18.30 -2.52 -6.22
C GLY A 292 17.18 -3.44 -5.69
N PRO A 293 16.98 -3.53 -4.36
CA PRO A 293 15.93 -4.37 -3.78
C PRO A 293 14.51 -3.94 -4.15
N LYS A 294 14.21 -2.63 -4.12
CA LYS A 294 12.87 -2.12 -4.45
C LYS A 294 12.52 -2.32 -5.92
N SER A 295 13.48 -2.08 -6.82
CA SER A 295 13.31 -2.33 -8.25
C SER A 295 13.07 -3.81 -8.56
N THR A 296 13.83 -4.69 -7.91
CA THR A 296 13.68 -6.15 -8.09
C THR A 296 12.29 -6.59 -7.63
N LYS A 297 11.84 -6.12 -6.46
CA LYS A 297 10.51 -6.40 -5.92
C LYS A 297 9.38 -5.95 -6.86
N THR A 298 9.50 -4.80 -7.51
CA THR A 298 8.50 -4.34 -8.50
C THR A 298 8.43 -5.26 -9.71
N SER A 299 9.58 -5.69 -10.24
CA SER A 299 9.64 -6.64 -11.36
C SER A 299 9.16 -8.04 -10.96
N ASP A 300 9.40 -8.48 -9.73
CA ASP A 300 8.92 -9.77 -9.22
C ASP A 300 7.39 -9.82 -9.16
N VAL A 301 6.72 -8.71 -8.83
CA VAL A 301 5.24 -8.62 -8.86
C VAL A 301 4.71 -8.87 -10.27
N VAL A 302 5.28 -8.19 -11.29
CA VAL A 302 4.87 -8.40 -12.70
C VAL A 302 5.19 -9.82 -13.15
N THR A 303 6.37 -10.33 -12.82
CA THR A 303 6.83 -11.67 -13.19
C THR A 303 5.96 -12.75 -12.56
N SER A 304 5.58 -12.60 -11.29
CA SER A 304 4.68 -13.53 -10.59
C SER A 304 3.28 -13.56 -11.23
N MET A 305 2.74 -12.43 -11.69
CA MET A 305 1.49 -12.39 -12.44
C MET A 305 1.61 -13.15 -13.78
N VAL A 306 2.68 -12.93 -14.53
CA VAL A 306 2.92 -13.61 -15.81
C VAL A 306 3.06 -15.12 -15.59
N VAL A 307 3.87 -15.54 -14.61
CA VAL A 307 4.05 -16.97 -14.29
C VAL A 307 2.74 -17.60 -13.86
N ASN A 308 1.94 -16.96 -13.01
CA ASN A 308 0.64 -17.47 -12.55
C ASN A 308 -0.37 -17.62 -13.69
N VAL A 309 -0.40 -16.68 -14.64
CA VAL A 309 -1.25 -16.81 -15.85
C VAL A 309 -0.76 -17.97 -16.71
N THR A 310 0.56 -18.10 -16.88
CA THR A 310 1.14 -19.15 -17.72
C THR A 310 0.92 -20.55 -17.13
N THR A 311 1.03 -20.73 -15.81
CA THR A 311 0.73 -22.00 -15.13
C THR A 311 -0.75 -22.35 -15.20
N SER A 312 -1.64 -21.35 -15.07
CA SER A 312 -3.09 -21.53 -15.20
C SER A 312 -3.51 -21.94 -16.63
N VAL A 313 -2.79 -21.45 -17.64
CA VAL A 313 -3.05 -21.78 -19.06
C VAL A 313 -2.41 -23.13 -19.46
N THR A 314 -1.33 -23.55 -18.81
CA THR A 314 -0.59 -24.77 -19.18
C THR A 314 -0.96 -26.01 -18.36
N ASN A 315 -1.88 -25.91 -17.39
CA ASN A 315 -2.33 -27.01 -16.51
C ASN A 315 -1.18 -27.81 -15.87
N LYS A 316 -0.07 -27.13 -15.57
CA LYS A 316 1.06 -27.72 -14.85
C LYS A 316 1.10 -27.16 -13.43
N ASP A 317 0.74 -27.99 -12.46
CA ASP A 317 0.99 -27.71 -11.04
C ASP A 317 2.49 -27.84 -10.78
N ILE A 318 3.19 -26.70 -10.79
CA ILE A 318 4.62 -26.62 -10.52
C ILE A 318 4.82 -26.39 -9.00
N PRO A 319 5.65 -27.18 -8.31
CA PRO A 319 5.98 -26.96 -6.90
C PRO A 319 6.52 -25.56 -6.61
N ARG A 320 6.16 -24.97 -5.45
CA ARG A 320 6.46 -23.56 -5.08
C ARG A 320 7.95 -23.18 -5.13
N GLU A 321 8.85 -24.13 -4.88
CA GLU A 321 10.30 -23.94 -4.93
C GLU A 321 10.81 -23.76 -6.38
N GLU A 322 10.23 -24.48 -7.34
CA GLU A 322 10.60 -24.40 -8.75
C GLU A 322 10.00 -23.14 -9.42
N VAL A 323 8.85 -22.68 -8.91
CA VAL A 323 8.27 -21.37 -9.25
C VAL A 323 9.20 -20.23 -8.86
N LYS A 324 9.79 -20.24 -7.66
CA LYS A 324 10.71 -19.19 -7.20
C LYS A 324 11.93 -19.06 -8.11
N LYS A 325 12.58 -20.17 -8.43
CA LYS A 325 13.75 -20.18 -9.33
C LYS A 325 13.40 -19.69 -10.74
N LYS A 326 12.22 -20.09 -11.25
CA LYS A 326 11.73 -19.63 -12.56
C LYS A 326 11.32 -18.16 -12.56
N VAL A 327 10.85 -17.64 -11.43
CA VAL A 327 10.57 -16.22 -11.23
C VAL A 327 11.87 -15.42 -11.24
N GLU A 328 12.94 -15.86 -10.58
CA GLU A 328 14.24 -15.17 -10.60
C GLU A 328 14.81 -15.01 -12.03
N ASP A 329 14.82 -16.10 -12.82
CA ASP A 329 15.29 -16.06 -14.22
C ASP A 329 14.37 -15.20 -15.11
N SER A 330 13.06 -15.26 -14.87
CA SER A 330 12.07 -14.47 -15.63
C SER A 330 12.10 -12.99 -15.24
N THR A 331 12.42 -12.65 -14.00
CA THR A 331 12.57 -11.27 -13.52
C THR A 331 13.70 -10.58 -14.27
N PHE A 332 14.81 -11.28 -14.55
CA PHE A 332 15.88 -10.75 -15.38
C PHE A 332 15.38 -10.41 -16.79
N LEU A 333 14.63 -11.31 -17.44
CA LEU A 333 14.08 -11.08 -18.78
C LEU A 333 13.06 -9.93 -18.81
N VAL A 334 12.13 -9.89 -17.86
CA VAL A 334 11.11 -8.83 -17.72
C VAL A 334 11.77 -7.46 -17.55
N ARG A 335 12.87 -7.38 -16.80
CA ARG A 335 13.63 -6.14 -16.67
C ARG A 335 14.25 -5.71 -17.99
N LYS A 336 14.89 -6.62 -18.73
CA LYS A 336 15.49 -6.28 -20.04
C LYS A 336 14.46 -5.85 -21.07
N THR A 337 13.28 -6.48 -21.08
CA THR A 337 12.20 -6.08 -21.99
C THR A 337 11.56 -4.75 -21.59
N ALA A 338 11.45 -4.45 -20.28
CA ALA A 338 10.98 -3.16 -19.81
C ALA A 338 11.91 -2.02 -20.26
N HIS A 339 13.21 -2.14 -20.01
CA HIS A 339 14.23 -1.19 -20.47
C HIS A 339 14.20 -0.99 -22.00
N PHE A 340 14.20 -2.09 -22.77
CA PHE A 340 14.02 -2.02 -24.22
C PHE A 340 12.75 -1.24 -24.63
N THR A 341 11.62 -1.46 -23.95
CA THR A 341 10.33 -0.83 -24.26
C THR A 341 10.32 0.66 -23.88
N GLU A 342 10.93 1.02 -22.74
CA GLU A 342 11.09 2.40 -22.30
C GLU A 342 11.83 3.24 -23.34
N TYR A 343 12.98 2.72 -23.80
CA TYR A 343 13.77 3.40 -24.81
C TYR A 343 13.17 3.31 -26.22
N LEU A 344 12.37 2.30 -26.52
CA LEU A 344 11.56 2.26 -27.75
C LEU A 344 10.57 3.43 -27.78
N ILE A 345 9.82 3.65 -26.70
CA ILE A 345 8.88 4.76 -26.59
C ILE A 345 9.63 6.11 -26.66
N LEU A 346 10.78 6.21 -25.99
CA LEU A 346 11.64 7.40 -26.08
C LEU A 346 12.05 7.68 -27.54
N GLY A 347 12.50 6.67 -28.28
CA GLY A 347 12.89 6.78 -29.69
C GLY A 347 11.76 7.29 -30.59
N ILE A 348 10.53 6.81 -30.37
CA ILE A 348 9.32 7.31 -31.07
C ILE A 348 9.11 8.79 -30.76
N LEU A 349 9.10 9.16 -29.48
CA LEU A 349 8.80 10.53 -29.03
C LEU A 349 9.86 11.54 -29.49
N VAL A 350 11.14 11.17 -29.45
CA VAL A 350 12.25 12.04 -29.90
C VAL A 350 12.16 12.27 -31.41
N LEU A 351 11.96 11.22 -32.22
CA LEU A 351 11.84 11.41 -33.67
C LEU A 351 10.56 12.18 -34.03
N GLN A 352 9.47 11.95 -33.31
CA GLN A 352 8.23 12.72 -33.45
C GLN A 352 8.47 14.22 -33.18
N LEU A 353 9.14 14.57 -32.09
CA LEU A 353 9.50 15.94 -31.76
C LEU A 353 10.37 16.57 -32.85
N LEU A 354 11.43 15.88 -33.29
CA LEU A 354 12.31 16.41 -34.34
C LEU A 354 11.52 16.64 -35.64
N SER A 355 10.58 15.76 -35.97
CA SER A 355 9.76 15.85 -37.18
C SER A 355 8.84 17.08 -37.23
N ASP A 356 8.58 17.74 -36.09
CA ASP A 356 7.86 19.02 -36.04
C ASP A 356 8.69 20.21 -36.55
N TYR A 357 10.02 20.07 -36.59
CA TYR A 357 10.92 21.13 -37.06
C TYR A 357 11.22 21.00 -38.55
N THR A 358 11.44 19.77 -39.03
CA THR A 358 11.79 19.50 -40.44
C THR A 358 11.32 18.13 -40.91
N LYS A 359 11.26 17.90 -42.23
CA LYS A 359 10.93 16.58 -42.79
C LYS A 359 11.96 15.52 -42.35
N ILE A 360 11.48 14.35 -41.94
CA ILE A 360 12.34 13.20 -41.59
C ILE A 360 13.31 12.90 -42.74
N ASN A 361 14.59 12.89 -42.43
CA ASN A 361 15.69 12.52 -43.32
C ASN A 361 16.72 11.67 -42.54
N LYS A 362 17.73 11.14 -43.23
CA LYS A 362 18.77 10.29 -42.60
C LYS A 362 19.47 10.98 -41.43
N ARG A 363 19.72 12.30 -41.51
CA ARG A 363 20.35 13.07 -40.42
C ARG A 363 19.48 13.06 -39.17
N MET A 364 18.17 13.20 -39.30
CA MET A 364 17.26 13.20 -38.14
C MET A 364 17.18 11.83 -37.46
N LEU A 365 17.22 10.73 -38.21
CA LEU A 365 17.28 9.39 -37.64
C LEU A 365 18.55 9.19 -36.80
N ILE A 366 19.69 9.67 -37.32
CA ILE A 366 20.98 9.62 -36.61
C ILE A 366 20.94 10.50 -35.36
N VAL A 367 20.45 11.74 -35.48
CA VAL A 367 20.35 12.67 -34.34
C VAL A 367 19.42 12.11 -33.26
N SER A 368 18.25 11.55 -33.62
CA SER A 368 17.37 10.92 -32.62
C SER A 368 18.04 9.75 -31.91
N LEU A 369 18.80 8.92 -32.65
CA LEU A 369 19.49 7.78 -32.06
C LEU A 369 20.61 8.24 -31.11
N ILE A 370 21.38 9.27 -31.49
CA ILE A 370 22.42 9.86 -30.65
C ILE A 370 21.80 10.43 -29.35
N ILE A 371 20.70 11.18 -29.45
CA ILE A 371 20.02 11.73 -28.26
C ILE A 371 19.59 10.61 -27.32
N CYS A 372 18.91 9.58 -27.82
CA CYS A 372 18.46 8.49 -26.99
C CYS A 372 19.62 7.68 -26.39
N TYR A 373 20.68 7.44 -27.17
CA TYR A 373 21.85 6.69 -26.70
C TYR A 373 22.63 7.45 -25.63
N LEU A 374 22.84 8.77 -25.81
CA LEU A 374 23.44 9.60 -24.77
C LEU A 374 22.60 9.61 -23.49
N TYR A 375 21.27 9.61 -23.63
CA TYR A 375 20.38 9.51 -22.48
C TYR A 375 20.51 8.15 -21.78
N ALA A 376 20.59 7.04 -22.52
CA ALA A 376 20.83 5.71 -21.97
C ALA A 376 22.17 5.62 -21.21
N VAL A 377 23.23 6.18 -21.77
CA VAL A 377 24.53 6.27 -21.09
C VAL A 377 24.42 7.10 -19.80
N SER A 378 23.72 8.23 -19.85
CA SER A 378 23.53 9.07 -18.66
C SER A 378 22.74 8.38 -17.55
N ASP A 379 21.76 7.54 -17.92
CA ASP A 379 20.96 6.78 -16.96
C ASP A 379 21.78 5.67 -16.28
N GLU A 380 22.58 4.93 -17.04
CA GLU A 380 23.49 3.93 -16.47
C GLU A 380 24.56 4.57 -15.56
N VAL A 381 25.08 5.76 -15.93
CA VAL A 381 25.98 6.52 -15.07
C VAL A 381 25.27 6.95 -13.77
N HIS A 382 24.02 7.40 -13.85
CA HIS A 382 23.22 7.74 -12.66
C HIS A 382 23.02 6.51 -11.74
N GLN A 383 22.76 5.34 -12.32
CA GLN A 383 22.58 4.10 -11.55
C GLN A 383 23.83 3.69 -10.73
N ILE A 384 25.05 4.11 -11.12
CA ILE A 384 26.27 3.89 -10.33
C ILE A 384 26.15 4.49 -8.92
N PHE A 385 25.41 5.60 -8.79
CA PHE A 385 25.26 6.31 -7.52
C PHE A 385 24.10 5.77 -6.66
N ILE A 386 23.41 4.72 -7.11
CA ILE A 386 22.23 4.17 -6.44
C ILE A 386 22.62 2.88 -5.69
N PRO A 387 22.34 2.78 -4.38
CA PRO A 387 22.63 1.58 -3.61
C PRO A 387 21.99 0.30 -4.19
N GLY A 388 22.82 -0.73 -4.38
CA GLY A 388 22.39 -2.04 -4.90
C GLY A 388 22.12 -2.08 -6.41
N ARG A 389 22.48 -1.04 -7.16
CA ARG A 389 22.50 -1.05 -8.63
C ARG A 389 23.93 -1.22 -9.14
N THR A 390 24.05 -1.80 -10.34
CA THR A 390 25.33 -1.99 -11.03
C THR A 390 25.16 -1.55 -12.48
N ALA A 391 25.95 -0.59 -12.93
CA ALA A 391 25.92 -0.18 -14.32
C ALA A 391 26.45 -1.31 -15.22
N LYS A 392 25.75 -1.58 -16.32
CA LYS A 392 26.12 -2.62 -17.28
C LYS A 392 26.14 -2.03 -18.67
N VAL A 393 27.29 -2.11 -19.33
CA VAL A 393 27.44 -1.65 -20.73
C VAL A 393 26.44 -2.34 -21.65
N LEU A 394 26.10 -3.60 -21.38
CA LEU A 394 25.06 -4.34 -22.11
C LEU A 394 23.69 -3.65 -22.06
N ASP A 395 23.37 -2.94 -20.99
CA ASP A 395 22.07 -2.31 -20.79
C ASP A 395 21.94 -1.09 -21.70
N THR A 396 23.02 -0.30 -21.86
CA THR A 396 23.07 0.79 -22.86
C THR A 396 22.85 0.30 -24.30
N PHE A 397 23.28 -0.92 -24.63
CA PHE A 397 23.07 -1.51 -25.96
C PHE A 397 21.62 -1.98 -26.16
N ILE A 398 21.01 -2.56 -25.13
CA ILE A 398 19.60 -2.97 -25.16
C ILE A 398 18.69 -1.74 -25.31
N ASP A 399 18.98 -0.68 -24.55
CA ASP A 399 18.28 0.60 -24.60
C ASP A 399 18.44 1.27 -25.98
N GLY A 400 19.67 1.31 -26.48
CA GLY A 400 19.97 1.80 -27.83
C GLY A 400 19.23 1.02 -28.92
N ALA A 401 19.13 -0.31 -28.79
CA ALA A 401 18.37 -1.16 -29.71
C ALA A 401 16.87 -0.86 -29.65
N GLY A 402 16.32 -0.67 -28.44
CA GLY A 402 14.93 -0.24 -28.24
C GLY A 402 14.64 1.06 -28.97
N SER A 403 15.47 2.09 -28.74
CA SER A 403 15.38 3.38 -29.43
C SER A 403 15.45 3.26 -30.96
N LEU A 404 16.37 2.45 -31.49
CA LEU A 404 16.49 2.22 -32.93
C LEU A 404 15.21 1.62 -33.52
N VAL A 405 14.60 0.64 -32.84
CA VAL A 405 13.34 0.03 -33.25
C VAL A 405 12.21 1.06 -33.22
N GLY A 406 12.10 1.85 -32.15
CA GLY A 406 11.09 2.91 -32.04
C GLY A 406 11.19 3.96 -33.14
N ILE A 407 12.40 4.46 -33.40
CA ILE A 407 12.73 5.38 -34.50
C ILE A 407 12.29 4.80 -35.84
N THR A 408 12.60 3.53 -36.08
CA THR A 408 12.27 2.84 -37.34
C THR A 408 10.76 2.70 -37.52
N ILE A 409 10.04 2.27 -36.49
CA ILE A 409 8.57 2.15 -36.48
C ILE A 409 7.93 3.49 -36.84
N TYR A 410 8.34 4.57 -36.17
CA TYR A 410 7.76 5.90 -36.42
C TYR A 410 8.08 6.42 -37.82
N SER A 411 9.30 6.19 -38.32
CA SER A 411 9.70 6.56 -39.68
C SER A 411 8.86 5.85 -40.76
N ILE A 412 8.58 4.54 -40.58
CA ILE A 412 7.72 3.77 -41.48
C ILE A 412 6.28 4.29 -41.42
N TYR A 413 5.76 4.54 -40.22
CA TYR A 413 4.42 5.09 -40.02
C TYR A 413 4.25 6.44 -40.75
N GLN A 414 5.17 7.38 -40.56
CA GLN A 414 5.09 8.68 -41.22
C GLN A 414 5.19 8.57 -42.76
N SER A 415 6.00 7.64 -43.26
CA SER A 415 6.12 7.37 -44.70
C SER A 415 4.82 6.83 -45.31
N LYS A 416 4.09 5.98 -44.58
CA LYS A 416 2.78 5.47 -45.01
C LYS A 416 1.70 6.55 -44.97
N CYS A 417 1.62 7.34 -43.89
CA CYS A 417 0.64 8.42 -43.78
C CYS A 417 0.79 9.46 -44.89
N ARG A 418 2.02 9.78 -45.31
CA ARG A 418 2.28 10.68 -46.44
C ARG A 418 1.87 10.12 -47.80
N LYS A 419 2.06 8.82 -48.03
CA LYS A 419 1.60 8.17 -49.27
C LYS A 419 0.07 8.20 -49.34
N MET A 420 -0.60 7.94 -48.21
CA MET A 420 -2.06 7.90 -48.15
C MET A 420 -2.68 9.30 -48.38
N SER A 421 -2.12 10.36 -47.77
CA SER A 421 -2.58 11.73 -48.04
C SER A 421 -2.36 12.20 -49.48
N PHE A 422 -1.36 11.64 -50.19
CA PHE A 422 -1.11 11.94 -51.59
C PHE A 422 -2.12 11.24 -52.53
N PHE A 423 -2.67 10.09 -52.12
CA PHE A 423 -3.73 9.39 -52.86
C PHE A 423 -5.13 9.98 -52.61
N ASP A 424 -5.36 10.63 -51.47
CA ASP A 424 -6.63 11.31 -51.16
C ASP A 424 -6.76 12.70 -51.82
N GLU A 425 -5.66 13.27 -52.34
CA GLU A 425 -5.62 14.57 -53.03
C GLU A 425 -5.67 14.46 -54.57
N GLN A 426 -5.70 13.25 -55.13
CA GLN A 426 -5.94 12.96 -56.55
C GLN A 426 -7.38 12.50 -56.77
#